data_AF-A0A498QA31-F1
#
_entry.id   AF-A0A498QA31-F1
#
_cell.length_a   1.000
_cell.length_b   1.000
_cell.length_c   1.000
_cell.angle_alpha   90.00
_cell.angle_beta   90.00
_cell.angle_gamma   90.00
#
_symmetry.space_group_name_H-M   'P 1'
#
loop_
_entity.id
_entity.type
_entity.pdbx_description
1 polymer ?
#
loop_
_entity_poly.entity_id
_entity_poly.type
_entity_poly.pdbx_seq_one_letter_code
_entity_poly.pdbx_strand_id
1 'polypeptide(L)'
;MLAAALTAEVAAYIDRFADQLDEHGSVDHEAGTPPLGGEHVNPAGRVPPAAGAYVIGPATFPRSGAANPSLTTLTLARHTARTLAADHC
;
A
#
# COMPACT_ATOMS: atom_id res chain seq x y z
N MET A 1 35.75 10.72 9.92
CA MET A 1 35.63 9.25 10.06
C MET A 1 34.24 8.78 10.48
N LEU A 2 33.60 9.38 11.49
CA LEU A 2 32.27 8.96 11.97
C LEU A 2 31.13 9.06 10.91
N ALA A 3 31.11 10.14 10.12
CA ALA A 3 30.11 10.33 9.07
C ALA A 3 30.20 9.28 7.94
N ALA A 4 31.42 8.88 7.55
CA ALA A 4 31.64 7.88 6.51
C ALA A 4 31.24 6.47 6.96
N ALA A 5 31.43 6.15 8.25
CA ALA A 5 30.98 4.89 8.84
C ALA A 5 29.44 4.80 8.86
N LEU A 6 28.76 5.90 9.21
CA LEU A 6 27.31 5.99 9.16
C LEU A 6 26.78 5.79 7.73
N THR A 7 27.44 6.38 6.72
CA THR A 7 27.05 6.19 5.32
C THR A 7 27.26 4.75 4.85
N ALA A 8 28.34 4.09 5.29
CA ALA A 8 28.62 2.71 4.93
C ALA A 8 27.63 1.73 5.58
N GLU A 9 27.23 1.96 6.83
CA GLU A 9 26.19 1.16 7.51
C GLU A 9 24.82 1.34 6.86
N VAL A 10 24.46 2.58 6.49
CA VAL A 10 23.20 2.85 5.77
C VAL A 10 23.22 2.23 4.37
N ALA A 11 24.34 2.29 3.66
CA ALA A 11 24.50 1.64 2.37
C ALA A 11 24.38 0.11 2.49
N ALA A 12 25.03 -0.51 3.48
CA ALA A 12 24.93 -1.94 3.74
C ALA A 12 23.52 -2.37 4.19
N TYR A 13 22.82 -1.51 4.93
CA TYR A 13 21.40 -1.70 5.25
C TYR A 13 20.57 -1.71 3.97
N ILE A 14 20.70 -0.70 3.09
CA ILE A 14 19.98 -0.61 1.82
C ILE A 14 20.26 -1.83 0.93
N ASP A 15 21.53 -2.22 0.81
CA ASP A 15 21.97 -3.37 0.00
C ASP A 15 21.35 -4.69 0.51
N ARG A 16 21.23 -4.84 1.84
CA ARG A 16 20.57 -6.00 2.48
C ARG A 16 19.07 -6.12 2.18
N PHE A 17 18.40 -5.03 1.80
CA PHE A 17 17.00 -5.06 1.36
C PHE A 17 16.85 -4.98 -0.16
N ALA A 18 17.95 -4.84 -0.91
CA ALA A 18 17.93 -4.84 -2.37
C ALA A 18 17.45 -6.20 -2.92
N ASP A 19 17.72 -7.30 -2.20
CA ASP A 19 17.27 -8.66 -2.52
C ASP A 19 15.75 -8.89 -2.32
N GLN A 20 15.01 -7.90 -1.79
CA GLN A 20 13.53 -7.93 -1.81
C GLN A 20 12.94 -7.52 -3.17
N LEU A 21 13.76 -7.20 -4.17
CA LEU A 21 13.36 -6.91 -5.55
C LEU A 21 13.76 -8.09 -6.44
N ASP A 22 12.84 -9.01 -6.72
CA ASP A 22 13.10 -10.08 -7.69
C ASP A 22 12.83 -9.58 -9.13
N GLU A 23 13.00 -10.49 -10.10
CA GLU A 23 12.76 -10.22 -11.53
C GLU A 23 11.29 -9.91 -11.88
N HIS A 24 10.38 -10.00 -10.90
CA HIS A 24 8.96 -9.73 -11.00
C HIS A 24 8.49 -8.50 -10.18
N GLY A 25 9.29 -7.99 -9.25
CA GLY A 25 8.99 -6.81 -8.44
C GLY A 25 9.46 -6.93 -7.00
N SER A 26 8.94 -6.09 -6.08
CA SER A 26 9.22 -6.27 -4.65
C SER A 26 8.37 -7.42 -4.10
N VAL A 27 8.99 -8.51 -3.65
CA VAL A 27 8.33 -9.79 -3.31
C VAL A 27 7.32 -9.72 -2.14
N ASP A 28 7.18 -8.57 -1.49
CA ASP A 28 6.36 -8.40 -0.28
C ASP A 28 5.41 -7.18 -0.31
N HIS A 29 5.44 -6.34 -1.36
CA HIS A 29 4.75 -5.03 -1.37
C HIS A 29 3.99 -4.71 -2.67
N GLU A 30 3.46 -5.72 -3.35
CA GLU A 30 2.63 -5.56 -4.54
C GLU A 30 1.35 -4.75 -4.23
N ALA A 31 0.93 -3.96 -5.22
CA ALA A 31 -0.16 -3.01 -5.07
C ALA A 31 -0.74 -2.62 -6.43
N GLY A 32 -1.93 -1.99 -6.39
CA GLY A 32 -2.47 -1.24 -7.54
C GLY A 32 -3.33 -2.03 -8.53
N THR A 33 -3.94 -3.13 -8.13
CA THR A 33 -4.90 -3.86 -8.98
C THR A 33 -6.10 -4.36 -8.17
N PRO A 34 -7.28 -3.69 -8.18
CA PRO A 34 -7.63 -2.42 -8.82
C PRO A 34 -7.39 -1.19 -7.91
N PRO A 35 -6.87 -0.05 -8.42
CA PRO A 35 -6.59 1.14 -7.60
C PRO A 35 -7.87 1.88 -7.20
N LEU A 36 -7.86 2.54 -6.03
CA LEU A 36 -8.91 3.49 -5.64
C LEU A 36 -9.04 4.62 -6.67
N GLY A 37 -10.28 4.94 -7.04
CA GLY A 37 -10.57 5.94 -8.07
C GLY A 37 -10.26 5.48 -9.49
N GLY A 38 -9.93 4.20 -9.67
CA GLY A 38 -9.82 3.57 -10.98
C GLY A 38 -11.19 3.22 -11.57
N GLU A 39 -11.17 2.55 -12.72
CA GLU A 39 -12.38 2.18 -13.48
C GLU A 39 -13.38 1.34 -12.65
N HIS A 40 -12.87 0.41 -11.84
CA HIS A 40 -13.69 -0.58 -11.15
C HIS A 40 -13.96 -0.28 -9.67
N VAL A 41 -13.17 0.61 -9.06
CA VAL A 41 -13.26 0.93 -7.64
C VAL A 41 -13.23 2.44 -7.47
N ASN A 42 -14.29 2.99 -6.88
CA ASN A 42 -14.37 4.43 -6.67
C ASN A 42 -13.46 4.90 -5.51
N PRO A 43 -13.31 6.22 -5.27
CA PRO A 43 -12.46 6.72 -4.20
C PRO A 43 -12.84 6.28 -2.78
N ALA A 44 -14.09 5.84 -2.57
CA ALA A 44 -14.58 5.31 -1.29
C ALA A 44 -14.33 3.79 -1.14
N GLY A 45 -13.71 3.14 -2.13
CA GLY A 45 -13.46 1.69 -2.13
C GLY A 45 -14.65 0.85 -2.59
N ARG A 46 -15.74 1.48 -3.08
CA ARG A 46 -16.93 0.77 -3.55
C ARG A 46 -16.71 0.21 -4.94
N VAL A 47 -17.29 -0.96 -5.19
CA VAL A 47 -17.38 -1.56 -6.52
C VAL A 47 -18.72 -1.16 -7.14
N PRO A 48 -18.79 -0.16 -8.05
CA PRO A 48 -20.06 0.36 -8.54
C PRO A 48 -21.05 -0.68 -9.11
N PRO A 49 -20.62 -1.72 -9.86
CA PRO A 49 -21.56 -2.72 -10.37
C PRO A 49 -22.07 -3.70 -9.31
N ALA A 50 -21.52 -3.71 -8.09
CA ALA A 50 -21.87 -4.64 -7.02
C ALA A 50 -22.29 -3.87 -5.74
N ALA A 51 -23.59 -3.67 -5.56
CA ALA A 51 -24.13 -2.97 -4.41
C ALA A 51 -23.67 -3.61 -3.08
N GLY A 52 -23.14 -2.79 -2.18
CA GLY A 52 -22.61 -3.24 -0.87
C GLY A 52 -21.22 -3.88 -0.92
N ALA A 53 -20.59 -4.03 -2.10
CA ALA A 53 -19.25 -4.56 -2.20
C ALA A 53 -18.18 -3.46 -2.09
N TYR A 54 -17.15 -3.75 -1.30
CA TYR A 54 -15.98 -2.88 -1.12
C TYR A 54 -14.71 -3.69 -1.31
N VAL A 55 -13.70 -3.06 -1.91
CA VAL A 55 -12.35 -3.60 -2.01
C VAL A 55 -11.42 -2.66 -1.25
N ILE A 56 -10.63 -3.20 -0.34
CA ILE A 56 -9.65 -2.47 0.46
C ILE A 56 -8.41 -3.33 0.68
N GLY A 57 -7.25 -2.66 0.77
CA GLY A 57 -5.95 -3.31 0.98
C GLY A 57 -4.90 -2.84 -0.03
N PRO A 58 -3.71 -3.45 -0.04
CA PRO A 58 -2.60 -3.06 -0.92
C PRO A 58 -2.98 -3.02 -2.40
N ALA A 59 -3.86 -3.93 -2.84
CA ALA A 59 -4.45 -3.96 -4.17
C ALA A 59 -5.06 -2.61 -4.60
N THR A 60 -5.54 -1.81 -3.65
CA THR A 60 -6.19 -0.53 -3.92
C THR A 60 -5.27 0.69 -3.84
N PHE A 61 -4.01 0.50 -3.48
CA PHE A 61 -3.05 1.59 -3.47
C PHE A 61 -2.80 2.09 -4.90
N PRO A 62 -2.76 3.41 -5.15
CA PRO A 62 -2.58 3.94 -6.50
C PRO A 62 -1.19 3.67 -7.09
N ARG A 63 -0.21 3.31 -6.25
CA ARG A 63 1.15 2.92 -6.63
C ARG A 63 1.80 2.09 -5.53
N SER A 64 2.71 1.18 -5.90
CA SER A 64 3.60 0.48 -4.97
C SER A 64 4.71 1.40 -4.43
N GLY A 65 5.37 1.00 -3.34
CA GLY A 65 6.54 1.71 -2.81
C GLY A 65 6.25 2.69 -1.67
N ALA A 66 5.22 2.42 -0.85
CA ALA A 66 5.14 3.01 0.47
C ALA A 66 6.30 2.48 1.33
N ALA A 67 6.98 3.35 2.08
CA ALA A 67 8.08 2.93 2.97
C ALA A 67 7.62 1.95 4.06
N ASN A 68 6.32 1.98 4.41
CA ASN A 68 5.71 1.04 5.35
C ASN A 68 4.25 0.75 4.90
N PRO A 69 4.04 -0.25 4.03
CA PRO A 69 2.72 -0.58 3.51
C PRO A 69 1.77 -1.12 4.58
N SER A 70 2.29 -1.66 5.69
CA SER A 70 1.47 -2.07 6.84
C SER A 70 0.79 -0.87 7.50
N LEU A 71 1.51 0.24 7.70
CA LEU A 71 0.92 1.47 8.25
C LEU A 71 -0.09 2.10 7.29
N THR A 72 0.19 2.08 5.99
CA THR A 72 -0.76 2.51 4.96
C THR A 72 -2.02 1.66 4.99
N THR A 73 -1.89 0.34 5.12
CA THR A 73 -3.01 -0.60 5.20
C THR A 73 -3.86 -0.36 6.45
N LEU A 74 -3.24 -0.16 7.62
CA LEU A 74 -3.95 0.18 8.86
C LEU A 74 -4.72 1.50 8.75
N THR A 75 -4.10 2.51 8.14
CA THR A 75 -4.74 3.81 7.92
C THR A 75 -5.93 3.69 6.98
N LEU A 76 -5.79 2.93 5.89
CA LEU A 76 -6.86 2.64 4.95
C LEU A 76 -8.02 1.90 5.64
N ALA A 77 -7.72 0.84 6.40
CA ALA A 77 -8.74 0.08 7.14
C ALA A 77 -9.54 0.98 8.09
N ARG A 78 -8.86 1.87 8.82
CA ARG A 78 -9.52 2.84 9.70
C ARG A 78 -10.40 3.84 8.92
N HIS A 79 -9.93 4.33 7.78
CA HIS A 79 -10.71 5.23 6.94
C HIS A 79 -11.98 4.53 6.42
N THR A 80 -11.85 3.32 5.88
CA THR A 80 -12.98 2.55 5.36
C THR A 80 -14.00 2.20 6.43
N ALA A 81 -13.57 1.83 7.64
CA ALA A 81 -14.49 1.58 8.73
C ALA A 81 -15.40 2.78 9.04
N ARG A 82 -14.87 4.01 8.94
CA ARG A 82 -15.65 5.24 9.11
C ARG A 82 -16.62 5.48 7.96
N THR A 83 -16.20 5.20 6.73
CA THR A 83 -17.06 5.29 5.54
C THR A 83 -18.21 4.30 5.63
N LEU A 84 -17.93 3.03 5.95
CA LEU A 84 -18.95 2.00 6.15
C LEU A 84 -19.95 2.37 7.24
N ALA A 85 -19.49 2.89 8.37
CA ALA A 85 -20.38 3.35 9.44
C ALA A 85 -21.28 4.50 8.97
N ALA A 86 -20.75 5.45 8.20
CA ALA A 86 -21.54 6.58 7.67
C ALA A 86 -22.54 6.15 6.59
N ASP A 87 -22.26 5.07 5.86
CA ASP A 87 -23.11 4.58 4.77
C ASP A 87 -24.28 3.70 5.25
N HIS A 88 -24.22 3.22 6.50
CA HIS A 88 -25.16 2.24 7.06
C HIS A 88 -25.79 2.68 8.40
N CYS A 89 -25.65 3.95 8.77
CA CYS A 89 -26.37 4.61 9.86
C CYS A 89 -27.31 5.68 9.30
#